data_AF-S8CCS7-F1
#
_entry.id   AF-S8CCS7-F1
#
_cell.length_a   1.000
_cell.length_b   1.000
_cell.length_c   1.000
_cell.angle_alpha   90.00
_cell.angle_beta   90.00
_cell.angle_gamma   90.00
#
_symmetry.space_group_name_H-M   'P 1'
#
loop_
_entity.id
_entity.type
_entity.pdbx_description
1 polymer ?
#
loop_
_entity_poly.entity_id
_entity_poly.type
_entity_poly.pdbx_seq_one_letter_code
_entity_poly.pdbx_strand_id
1 'polypeptide(L)'
;MDEAIAGLSSQIETNKEELKLLLLQNTSLHHLLQTKSNHSKIRQMELEKTQVEALRLKALFHPPSTFISSGMAAFGIQTIKPPLLAVDDGVEVVDEYIDFDAVNSQPPNHI
;
A
#
# COMPACT_ATOMS: atom_id res chain seq x y z
N MET A 1 -28.11 -54.92 4.84
CA MET A 1 -28.12 -53.86 5.87
C MET A 1 -26.70 -53.59 6.34
N ASP A 2 -25.94 -54.62 6.68
CA ASP A 2 -24.56 -54.49 7.19
C ASP A 2 -23.56 -53.91 6.20
N GLU A 3 -23.69 -54.22 4.90
CA GLU A 3 -22.81 -53.66 3.86
C GLU A 3 -22.98 -52.14 3.68
N ALA A 4 -24.22 -51.64 3.80
CA ALA A 4 -24.49 -50.20 3.77
C ALA A 4 -23.90 -49.49 5.02
N ILE A 5 -23.95 -50.14 6.19
CA ILE A 5 -23.35 -49.62 7.42
C ILE A 5 -21.82 -49.57 7.30
N ALA A 6 -21.20 -50.61 6.74
CA ALA A 6 -19.77 -50.63 6.49
C ALA A 6 -19.35 -49.54 5.49
N GLY A 7 -20.08 -49.37 4.39
CA GLY A 7 -19.85 -48.30 3.41
C GLY A 7 -19.94 -46.91 4.03
N LEU A 8 -20.99 -46.64 4.81
CA LEU A 8 -21.14 -45.37 5.53
C LEU A 8 -20.02 -45.14 6.55
N SER A 9 -19.59 -46.19 7.26
CA SER A 9 -18.49 -46.10 8.23
C SER A 9 -17.17 -45.76 7.54
N SER A 10 -16.89 -46.36 6.38
CA SER A 10 -15.72 -46.01 5.57
C SER A 10 -15.77 -44.56 5.10
N GLN A 11 -16.94 -44.10 4.63
CA GLN A 11 -17.11 -42.72 4.17
C GLN A 11 -16.90 -41.71 5.30
N ILE A 12 -17.38 -42.02 6.52
CA ILE A 12 -17.18 -41.17 7.69
C ILE A 12 -15.68 -41.02 8.00
N GLU A 13 -14.91 -42.11 7.97
CA GLU A 13 -13.47 -42.02 8.23
C GLU A 13 -12.74 -41.28 7.11
N THR A 14 -13.10 -41.47 5.84
CA THR A 14 -12.55 -40.67 4.73
C THR A 14 -12.83 -39.18 4.93
N ASN A 15 -14.08 -38.80 5.20
CA ASN A 15 -14.46 -37.40 5.40
C ASN A 15 -13.75 -36.77 6.61
N LYS A 16 -13.48 -37.56 7.65
CA LYS A 16 -12.75 -37.12 8.84
C LYS A 16 -11.28 -36.83 8.54
N GLU A 17 -10.62 -37.65 7.71
CA GLU A 17 -9.25 -37.37 7.27
C GLU A 17 -9.20 -36.15 6.34
N GLU A 18 -10.17 -36.00 5.43
CA GLU A 18 -10.29 -34.80 4.60
C GLU A 18 -10.48 -33.53 5.45
N LEU A 19 -11.33 -33.58 6.48
CA LEU A 19 -11.53 -32.47 7.40
C LEU A 19 -10.26 -32.09 8.15
N LYS A 20 -9.47 -33.08 8.62
CA LYS A 20 -8.17 -32.81 9.25
C LYS A 20 -7.22 -32.10 8.29
N LEU A 21 -7.17 -32.51 7.03
CA LEU A 21 -6.33 -31.87 6.03
C LEU A 21 -6.76 -30.42 5.78
N LEU A 22 -8.07 -30.18 5.64
CA LEU A 22 -8.62 -28.84 5.47
C LEU A 22 -8.30 -27.93 6.66
N LEU A 23 -8.37 -28.44 7.90
CA LEU A 23 -8.00 -27.68 9.09
C LEU A 23 -6.51 -27.27 9.09
N LEU A 24 -5.62 -28.18 8.67
CA LEU A 24 -4.19 -27.88 8.54
C LEU A 24 -3.92 -26.84 7.45
N GLN A 25 -4.61 -26.95 6.30
CA GLN A 25 -4.53 -25.97 5.22
C GLN A 25 -5.03 -24.60 5.67
N ASN A 26 -6.17 -24.54 6.37
CA ASN A 26 -6.72 -23.30 6.89
C ASN A 26 -5.76 -22.60 7.87
N THR A 27 -5.17 -23.38 8.78
CA THR A 27 -4.15 -22.89 9.72
C THR A 27 -2.94 -22.30 8.98
N SER A 28 -2.46 -23.00 7.95
CA SER A 28 -1.34 -22.55 7.12
C SER A 28 -1.67 -21.26 6.37
N LEU A 29 -2.88 -21.14 5.82
CA LEU A 29 -3.35 -19.92 5.17
C LEU A 29 -3.45 -18.74 6.13
N HIS A 30 -3.90 -18.98 7.36
CA HIS A 30 -3.96 -17.95 8.38
C HIS A 30 -2.56 -17.40 8.71
N HIS A 31 -1.57 -18.28 8.88
CA HIS A 31 -0.18 -17.86 9.07
C HIS A 31 0.36 -17.07 7.89
N LEU A 32 0.10 -17.54 6.66
CA LEU A 32 0.53 -16.81 5.46
C LEU A 32 -0.06 -15.40 5.40
N LEU A 33 -1.35 -15.24 5.69
CA LEU A 33 -2.00 -13.93 5.73
C LEU A 33 -1.39 -13.01 6.78
N GLN A 34 -1.09 -13.53 7.98
CA GLN A 34 -0.40 -12.76 9.02
C GLN A 34 1.00 -12.33 8.57
N THR A 35 1.80 -13.24 8.00
CA THR A 35 3.14 -12.91 7.50
C THR A 35 3.09 -11.84 6.40
N LYS A 36 2.15 -11.96 5.45
CA LYS A 36 1.98 -10.97 4.38
C LYS A 36 1.55 -9.60 4.93
N SER A 37 0.61 -9.58 5.87
CA SER A 37 0.19 -8.36 6.56
C SER A 37 1.35 -7.68 7.28
N ASN A 38 2.14 -8.44 8.05
CA ASN A 38 3.30 -7.93 8.77
C ASN A 38 4.36 -7.37 7.82
N HIS A 39 4.65 -8.07 6.73
CA HIS A 39 5.59 -7.60 5.71
C HIS A 39 5.12 -6.29 5.07
N SER A 40 3.82 -6.16 4.77
CA SER A 40 3.26 -4.91 4.24
C SER A 40 3.44 -3.74 5.21
N LYS A 41 3.20 -3.98 6.51
CA LYS A 41 3.39 -2.94 7.55
C LYS A 41 4.84 -2.50 7.67
N ILE A 42 5.79 -3.45 7.64
CA ILE A 42 7.23 -3.15 7.68
C ILE A 42 7.61 -2.28 6.49
N ARG A 43 7.21 -2.68 5.27
CA ARG A 43 7.48 -1.91 4.05
C ARG A 43 6.89 -0.50 4.11
N GLN A 44 5.68 -0.36 4.65
CA GLN A 44 5.07 0.95 4.83
C GLN A 44 5.88 1.84 5.78
N MET A 45 6.30 1.31 6.94
CA MET A 45 7.13 2.06 7.89
C MET A 45 8.48 2.47 7.30
N GLU A 46 9.09 1.61 6.48
CA GLU A 46 10.33 1.93 5.77
C GLU A 46 10.13 3.09 4.78
N LEU A 47 9.04 3.05 4.00
CA LEU A 47 8.71 4.13 3.07
C LEU A 47 8.44 5.45 3.78
N GLU A 48 7.68 5.43 4.88
CA GLU A 48 7.41 6.61 5.70
C GLU A 48 8.71 7.19 6.26
N LYS A 49 9.62 6.34 6.76
CA LYS A 49 10.94 6.76 7.23
C LYS A 49 11.76 7.40 6.11
N THR A 50 11.84 6.77 4.94
CA THR A 50 12.58 7.29 3.79
C THR A 50 11.99 8.61 3.31
N GLN A 51 10.66 8.76 3.30
CA GLN A 51 9.99 10.01 2.94
C GLN A 51 10.36 11.15 3.91
N VAL A 52 10.36 10.87 5.22
CA VAL A 52 10.77 11.84 6.24
C VAL A 52 12.24 12.25 6.05
N GLU A 53 13.14 11.30 5.80
CA GLU A 53 14.56 11.58 5.53
C GLU A 53 14.73 12.43 4.26
N ALA A 54 14.01 12.12 3.19
CA ALA A 54 14.03 12.89 1.95
C ALA A 54 13.52 14.32 2.17
N LEU A 55 12.46 14.52 2.94
CA LEU A 55 11.94 15.85 3.29
C LEU A 55 12.94 16.64 4.14
N ARG A 56 13.59 15.99 5.12
CA ARG A 56 14.65 16.62 5.93
C ARG A 56 15.83 17.08 5.06
N LEU A 57 16.27 16.24 4.12
CA LEU A 57 17.34 16.60 3.19
C LEU A 57 16.91 17.75 2.27
N LYS A 58 15.69 17.72 1.73
CA LYS A 58 15.16 18.83 0.91
C LYS A 58 15.19 20.16 1.66
N ALA A 59 14.78 20.17 2.93
CA ALA A 59 14.80 21.37 3.77
C ALA A 59 16.22 21.88 4.07
N LEU A 60 17.25 21.02 4.05
CA LEU A 60 18.64 21.42 4.25
C LEU A 60 19.22 22.15 3.03
N PHE A 61 18.88 21.69 1.82
CA PHE A 61 19.39 22.28 0.57
C PHE A 61 18.52 23.41 0.01
N HIS A 62 17.25 23.45 0.41
CA HIS A 62 16.32 24.53 0.09
C HIS A 62 15.74 25.04 1.41
N PRO A 63 16.55 25.74 2.24
CA PRO A 63 16.00 26.39 3.42
C PRO A 63 14.86 27.30 2.95
N PRO A 64 13.72 27.36 3.69
CA PRO A 64 12.66 28.28 3.34
C PRO A 64 13.28 29.65 3.18
N SER A 65 13.13 30.24 1.98
CA SER A 65 13.73 31.53 1.66
C SER A 65 13.24 32.53 2.70
N THR A 66 14.08 32.80 3.70
CA THR A 66 13.92 33.97 4.53
C THR A 66 13.93 35.13 3.56
N PHE A 67 12.82 35.85 3.48
CA PHE A 67 12.72 37.14 2.82
C PHE A 67 13.78 38.06 3.45
N ILE A 68 15.00 38.04 2.90
CA ILE A 68 15.96 39.13 3.06
C ILE A 68 15.58 40.13 1.98
N SER A 69 14.48 40.84 2.20
CA SER A 69 14.27 42.14 1.57
C SER A 69 14.99 43.14 2.46
N SER A 70 16.13 43.62 1.98
CA SER A 70 16.84 44.76 2.55
C SER A 70 15.88 45.96 2.70
N GLY A 71 15.65 46.37 3.95
CA GLY A 71 14.97 47.63 4.27
C GLY A 71 13.74 47.43 5.16
N MET A 72 13.82 48.02 6.36
CA MET A 72 12.75 48.22 7.35
C MET A 72 12.59 47.12 8.41
N ALA A 73 13.06 47.45 9.61
CA ALA A 73 12.69 46.78 10.84
C ALA A 73 11.18 46.95 11.11
N ALA A 74 10.49 45.86 11.45
CA ALA A 74 9.31 45.91 12.31
C ALA A 74 9.12 44.56 13.01
N PHE A 75 9.15 44.61 14.34
CA PHE A 75 8.81 43.55 15.29
C PHE A 75 7.41 42.96 15.02
N GLY A 76 7.27 41.64 15.11
CA GLY A 76 5.97 40.98 15.15
C GLY A 76 6.07 39.46 15.04
N ILE A 77 6.46 38.79 16.12
CA ILE A 77 6.26 37.33 16.25
C ILE A 77 4.75 37.10 16.42
N GLN A 78 4.09 36.47 15.45
CA GLN A 78 2.81 35.79 15.67
C GLN A 78 2.96 34.32 15.29
N THR A 79 3.01 33.51 16.33
CA THR A 79 3.03 32.05 16.31
C THR A 79 1.62 31.49 16.15
N ILE A 80 1.50 30.50 15.25
CA ILE A 80 0.57 29.35 15.26
C ILE A 80 -0.90 29.62 14.83
N LYS A 81 -1.32 28.95 13.74
CA LYS A 81 -2.18 27.74 13.78
C LYS A 81 -2.30 27.10 12.39
N PRO A 82 -1.95 25.81 12.19
CA PRO A 82 -2.50 25.04 11.08
C PRO A 82 -3.77 24.31 11.56
N PRO A 83 -4.91 24.54 10.90
CA PRO A 83 -5.88 23.47 10.73
C PRO A 83 -6.41 23.47 9.28
N LEU A 84 -6.90 22.39 8.68
CA LEU A 84 -7.12 20.98 9.01
C LEU A 84 -7.53 20.37 7.65
N LEU A 85 -7.46 19.04 7.54
CA LEU A 85 -8.04 18.24 6.46
C LEU A 85 -9.44 18.75 6.04
N ALA A 86 -9.66 18.91 4.73
CA ALA A 86 -10.99 18.87 4.13
C ALA A 86 -10.96 17.85 2.99
N VAL A 87 -11.70 16.75 3.19
CA VAL A 87 -12.08 15.78 2.17
C VAL A 87 -13.36 16.30 1.49
N ASP A 88 -13.43 16.12 0.17
CA ASP A 88 -14.60 16.16 -0.74
C ASP A 88 -15.54 17.38 -0.76
N ASP A 89 -15.64 18.04 -1.93
CA ASP A 89 -16.74 17.76 -2.89
C ASP A 89 -16.66 18.67 -4.14
N GLY A 90 -16.47 18.02 -5.31
CA GLY A 90 -17.13 18.36 -6.59
C GLY A 90 -16.64 19.54 -7.45
N VAL A 91 -15.84 19.24 -8.49
CA VAL A 91 -16.09 19.69 -9.89
C VAL A 91 -15.47 18.65 -10.86
N GLU A 92 -16.31 18.11 -11.75
CA GLU A 92 -15.91 17.32 -12.92
C GLU A 92 -15.05 18.12 -13.90
N VAL A 93 -13.95 17.54 -14.36
CA VAL A 93 -13.42 17.83 -15.71
C VAL A 93 -13.21 16.49 -16.39
N VAL A 94 -14.01 16.29 -17.44
CA VAL A 94 -14.00 15.16 -18.37
C VAL A 94 -13.06 15.48 -19.54
N ASP A 95 -12.39 14.43 -20.03
CA ASP A 95 -11.57 14.29 -21.25
C ASP A 95 -10.23 15.07 -21.28
N GLU A 96 -9.10 14.49 -21.69
CA GLU A 96 -8.88 13.69 -22.89
C GLU A 96 -7.57 12.86 -22.73
N TYR A 97 -7.57 11.58 -23.12
CA TYR A 97 -6.35 10.77 -23.22
C TYR A 97 -5.52 11.25 -24.42
N ILE A 98 -4.24 11.59 -24.19
CA ILE A 98 -3.22 11.52 -25.25
C ILE A 98 -2.05 10.66 -24.73
N ASP A 99 -1.94 9.48 -25.33
CA ASP A 99 -0.90 8.49 -25.14
C ASP A 99 0.33 8.89 -25.98
N PHE A 100 1.37 9.46 -25.35
CA PHE A 100 2.50 10.05 -26.09
C PHE A 100 3.75 9.14 -26.20
N ASP A 101 3.76 7.97 -25.55
CA ASP A 101 4.90 7.04 -25.63
C ASP A 101 4.77 5.99 -26.75
N ALA A 102 3.73 6.10 -27.59
CA ALA A 102 3.65 5.43 -28.90
C ALA A 102 4.58 6.03 -29.98
N VAL A 103 5.58 6.84 -29.60
CA VAL A 103 6.42 7.57 -30.57
C VAL A 103 7.89 7.12 -30.55
N ASN A 104 8.26 6.02 -29.89
CA ASN A 104 9.60 5.45 -30.08
C ASN A 104 9.64 3.91 -30.14
N SER A 105 9.33 3.40 -31.33
CA SER A 105 10.21 2.48 -32.08
C SER A 105 10.33 1.03 -31.62
N GLN A 106 9.43 0.18 -32.12
CA GLN A 106 9.80 -1.19 -32.54
C GLN A 106 10.51 -1.12 -33.90
N PRO A 107 11.52 -1.99 -34.16
CA PRO A 107 11.16 -3.32 -34.64
C PRO A 107 11.94 -4.46 -33.97
N PRO A 108 11.34 -5.67 -33.86
CA PRO A 108 12.07 -6.90 -33.62
C PRO A 108 12.47 -7.52 -34.97
N ASN A 109 13.75 -7.74 -35.21
CA ASN A 109 14.21 -8.65 -36.26
C ASN A 109 15.41 -9.44 -35.71
N HIS A 110 15.14 -10.63 -35.19
CA HIS A 110 16.13 -11.69 -35.09
C HIS A 110 15.73 -12.79 -36.08
N ILE A 111 16.53 -12.94 -37.13
CA ILE A 111 16.69 -14.20 -37.87
C ILE A 111 17.93 -14.87 -37.29
#